data_AF-A0A2V2D1A8-F1
#
_entry.id   AF-A0A2V2D1A8-F1
#
_cell.length_a   1.000
_cell.length_b   1.000
_cell.length_c   1.000
_cell.angle_alpha   90.00
_cell.angle_beta   90.00
_cell.angle_gamma   90.00
#
_symmetry.space_group_name_H-M   'P 1'
#
loop_
_entity.id
_entity.type
_entity.pdbx_description
1 polymer ?
#
loop_
_entity_poly.entity_id
_entity_poly.type
_entity_poly.pdbx_seq_one_letter_code
_entity_poly.pdbx_strand_id
1 'polypeptide(L)'
;MKQKGASCRILLRCGLLILTLGILLCGAVRSFGESEPPGNAFDMEEQLIIPTNKTQITLRTGPGFFYPVKQTLTECEKLEVLEKGLWYKVQYEGTSGYVYSALFVDEEGFAANRLDGAYIGIDFAASYNAHSIGLGTQVNIALANLLKAALEEAGATVIMPRTDIGGEELQSDIVRAEIFNKYDCDIIYHFDTGAEPSQTMSGPHICLTPDSGLERAAEILSADLRALAGKEGSDVREQTADAFLNHVKSPVMLIVPGYITSDQDWKLFGDEAYRNNIAVRIREFTVDYIYEYKLDGGSATGDL
;
A
#
# COMPACT_ATOMS: atom_id res chain seq x y z
N MET A 1 -50.49 -29.33 -41.93
CA MET A 1 -50.67 -27.99 -42.52
C MET A 1 -49.33 -27.48 -43.05
N LYS A 2 -49.36 -26.78 -44.19
CA LYS A 2 -48.29 -26.32 -45.11
C LYS A 2 -47.00 -25.77 -44.45
N GLN A 3 -45.77 -26.22 -44.82
CA GLN A 3 -44.87 -25.84 -45.97
C GLN A 3 -44.21 -24.44 -45.77
N LYS A 4 -42.90 -24.15 -45.95
CA LYS A 4 -41.84 -24.47 -46.94
C LYS A 4 -40.45 -24.08 -46.33
N GLY A 5 -39.24 -24.45 -46.78
CA GLY A 5 -38.73 -25.21 -47.92
C GLY A 5 -37.23 -24.94 -48.18
N ALA A 6 -36.51 -25.97 -48.66
CA ALA A 6 -35.34 -26.05 -49.58
C ALA A 6 -34.02 -25.30 -49.27
N SER A 7 -32.87 -25.99 -49.09
CA SER A 7 -31.87 -26.49 -50.09
C SER A 7 -30.97 -25.36 -50.64
N CYS A 8 -29.66 -25.49 -50.89
CA CYS A 8 -28.87 -26.56 -51.49
C CYS A 8 -27.36 -26.30 -51.32
N ARG A 9 -26.54 -27.37 -51.28
CA ARG A 9 -25.07 -27.38 -51.31
C ARG A 9 -24.54 -27.24 -52.75
N ILE A 10 -23.40 -26.58 -52.96
CA ILE A 10 -22.48 -26.87 -54.09
C ILE A 10 -21.02 -26.81 -53.63
N LEU A 11 -20.34 -27.95 -53.73
CA LEU A 11 -18.88 -28.16 -53.77
C LEU A 11 -18.41 -28.01 -55.22
N LEU A 12 -17.15 -27.61 -55.44
CA LEU A 12 -16.22 -28.02 -56.53
C LEU A 12 -15.00 -27.06 -56.50
N ARG A 13 -13.77 -27.36 -56.94
CA ARG A 13 -12.91 -28.55 -57.10
C ARG A 13 -11.51 -27.99 -57.46
N CYS A 14 -10.48 -28.78 -57.18
CA CYS A 14 -9.06 -28.71 -57.56
C CYS A 14 -8.66 -27.99 -58.87
N GLY A 15 -7.46 -27.41 -58.88
CA GLY A 15 -6.68 -27.13 -60.09
C GLY A 15 -5.25 -26.67 -59.79
N LEU A 16 -4.28 -27.54 -60.02
CA LEU A 16 -2.84 -27.33 -59.95
C LEU A 16 -2.32 -26.89 -61.34
N LEU A 17 -1.46 -25.88 -61.45
CA LEU A 17 -0.64 -25.66 -62.65
C LEU A 17 0.63 -24.84 -62.35
N ILE A 18 1.77 -25.44 -62.67
CA ILE A 18 3.13 -24.89 -62.66
C ILE A 18 3.52 -24.64 -64.13
N LEU A 19 4.09 -23.47 -64.48
CA LEU A 19 5.31 -23.31 -65.30
C LEU A 19 5.67 -21.83 -65.59
N THR A 20 6.86 -21.45 -65.13
CA THR A 20 7.93 -20.64 -65.78
C THR A 20 7.61 -19.60 -66.87
N LEU A 21 8.12 -18.36 -66.71
CA LEU A 21 9.09 -17.71 -67.63
C LEU A 21 9.63 -16.40 -67.04
N GLY A 22 10.96 -16.22 -67.02
CA GLY A 22 11.63 -15.01 -66.54
C GLY A 22 11.86 -13.97 -67.64
N ILE A 23 11.89 -12.69 -67.24
CA ILE A 23 12.51 -11.59 -68.00
C ILE A 23 13.20 -10.64 -67.01
N LEU A 24 14.47 -10.38 -67.28
CA LEU A 24 15.34 -9.36 -66.68
C LEU A 24 14.71 -7.96 -66.70
N LEU A 25 14.79 -7.22 -65.60
CA LEU A 25 15.07 -5.78 -65.67
C LEU A 25 16.06 -5.37 -64.58
N CYS A 26 17.04 -4.59 -65.03
CA CYS A 26 18.23 -4.13 -64.35
C CYS A 26 17.92 -3.04 -63.30
N GLY A 27 18.72 -3.00 -62.23
CA GLY A 27 19.10 -1.76 -61.55
C GLY A 27 18.33 -1.37 -60.28
N ALA A 28 18.81 -1.85 -59.13
CA ALA A 28 18.90 -1.05 -57.90
C ALA A 28 19.86 -1.74 -56.92
N VAL A 29 21.12 -1.28 -56.90
CA VAL A 29 22.02 -1.57 -55.78
C VAL A 29 21.44 -0.86 -54.56
N ARG A 30 20.85 -1.62 -53.64
CA ARG A 30 20.52 -1.13 -52.30
C ARG A 30 21.66 -1.52 -51.38
N SER A 31 22.49 -0.52 -51.07
CA SER A 31 23.32 -0.51 -49.87
C SER A 31 22.39 -0.44 -48.65
N PHE A 32 22.33 -1.52 -47.88
CA PHE A 32 21.90 -1.58 -46.49
C PHE A 32 22.83 -2.62 -45.88
N GLY A 33 23.74 -2.31 -44.96
CA GLY A 33 23.62 -1.47 -43.77
C GLY A 33 24.16 -2.39 -42.68
N GLU A 34 25.24 -1.97 -42.01
CA GLU A 34 25.84 -2.73 -40.91
C GLU A 34 24.77 -3.20 -39.93
N SER A 35 24.81 -4.48 -39.57
CA SER A 35 23.97 -5.02 -38.50
C SER A 35 24.33 -4.28 -37.21
N GLU A 36 23.37 -3.58 -36.63
CA GLU A 36 23.52 -2.95 -35.32
C GLU A 36 24.00 -4.00 -34.30
N PRO A 37 24.93 -3.63 -33.40
CA PRO A 37 25.30 -4.51 -32.30
C PRO A 37 24.07 -4.83 -31.45
N PRO A 38 24.02 -6.00 -30.79
CA PRO A 38 22.89 -6.33 -29.93
C PRO A 38 22.76 -5.23 -28.87
N GLY A 39 21.62 -4.52 -28.89
CA GLY A 39 21.29 -3.54 -27.87
C GLY A 39 21.40 -4.17 -26.49
N ASN A 40 21.88 -3.39 -25.51
CA ASN A 40 21.82 -3.82 -24.12
C ASN A 40 20.38 -4.21 -23.80
N ALA A 41 20.18 -5.34 -23.14
CA ALA A 41 18.85 -5.84 -22.78
C ALA A 41 18.09 -4.93 -21.79
N PHE A 42 18.58 -3.72 -21.52
CA PHE A 42 18.09 -2.77 -20.52
C PHE A 42 18.28 -1.31 -20.95
N ASP A 43 18.21 -1.01 -22.25
CA ASP A 43 17.98 0.39 -22.67
C ASP A 43 16.49 0.72 -22.48
N MET A 44 16.13 1.24 -21.30
CA MET A 44 14.84 1.91 -21.09
C MET A 44 15.04 3.42 -21.20
N GLU A 45 14.82 3.98 -22.39
CA GLU A 45 14.88 5.43 -22.65
C GLU A 45 13.69 6.23 -22.10
N GLU A 46 12.65 5.60 -21.54
CA GLU A 46 11.48 6.35 -21.08
C GLU A 46 11.71 7.00 -19.72
N GLN A 47 11.92 8.32 -19.76
CA GLN A 47 11.86 9.19 -18.60
C GLN A 47 10.50 9.07 -17.92
N LEU A 48 10.51 8.66 -16.66
CA LEU A 48 9.31 8.67 -15.84
C LEU A 48 9.07 10.06 -15.25
N ILE A 49 7.84 10.57 -15.40
CA ILE A 49 7.47 11.90 -14.93
C ILE A 49 7.16 11.85 -13.43
N ILE A 50 7.90 12.63 -12.65
CA ILE A 50 7.57 12.90 -11.25
C ILE A 50 6.51 14.01 -11.25
N PRO A 51 5.31 13.78 -10.70
CA PRO A 51 4.31 14.82 -10.60
C PRO A 51 4.84 15.99 -9.75
N THR A 52 4.76 17.20 -10.32
CA THR A 52 5.37 18.44 -9.82
C THR A 52 4.84 18.93 -8.46
N ASN A 53 3.81 18.29 -7.90
CA ASN A 53 3.30 18.57 -6.57
C ASN A 53 4.01 17.79 -5.45
N LYS A 54 4.97 16.91 -5.77
CA LYS A 54 5.77 16.17 -4.78
C LYS A 54 7.17 16.78 -4.69
N THR A 55 7.34 17.75 -3.80
CA THR A 55 8.60 18.48 -3.61
C THR A 55 9.62 17.73 -2.75
N GLN A 56 9.31 16.53 -2.25
CA GLN A 56 10.26 15.75 -1.46
C GLN A 56 10.26 14.29 -1.90
N ILE A 57 11.42 13.83 -2.37
CA ILE A 57 11.66 12.43 -2.75
C ILE A 57 12.71 11.86 -1.82
N THR A 58 12.38 10.73 -1.20
CA THR A 58 13.29 10.02 -0.31
C THR A 58 13.92 8.84 -1.05
N LEU A 59 15.23 8.93 -1.30
CA LEU A 59 16.04 7.82 -1.80
C LEU A 59 16.46 6.96 -0.61
N ARG A 60 16.14 5.66 -0.67
CA ARG A 60 16.53 4.67 0.32
C ARG A 60 17.66 3.79 -0.19
N THR A 61 18.35 3.15 0.76
CA THR A 61 19.47 2.23 0.47
C THR A 61 19.03 0.91 -0.13
N GLY A 62 17.78 0.48 0.10
CA GLY A 62 17.14 -0.71 -0.47
C GLY A 62 15.64 -0.51 -0.74
N PRO A 63 14.99 -1.51 -1.37
CA PRO A 63 13.62 -1.43 -1.85
C PRO A 63 12.60 -1.67 -0.73
N GLY A 64 12.45 -0.71 0.18
CA GLY A 64 11.57 -0.86 1.34
C GLY A 64 11.59 0.33 2.31
N PHE A 65 10.53 0.54 3.09
CA PHE A 65 10.54 1.54 4.17
C PHE A 65 11.46 1.11 5.31
N PHE A 66 11.79 -0.18 5.44
CA PHE A 66 12.77 -0.64 6.44
C PHE A 66 14.19 -0.19 6.12
N TYR A 67 14.54 0.09 4.87
CA TYR A 67 15.90 0.49 4.51
C TYR A 67 16.19 1.95 4.89
N PRO A 68 17.38 2.25 5.45
CA PRO A 68 17.77 3.61 5.79
C PRO A 68 17.60 4.60 4.63
N VAL A 69 17.15 5.81 4.97
CA VAL A 69 17.15 6.94 4.05
C VAL A 69 18.60 7.29 3.69
N LYS A 70 18.91 7.20 2.40
CA LYS A 70 20.21 7.55 1.85
C LYS A 70 20.29 9.05 1.60
N GLN A 71 19.25 9.62 1.00
CA GLN A 71 19.20 11.03 0.62
C GLN A 71 17.75 11.48 0.50
N THR A 72 17.49 12.73 0.87
CA THR A 72 16.20 13.39 0.63
C THR A 72 16.41 14.50 -0.39
N LEU A 73 15.69 14.44 -1.51
CA LEU A 73 15.73 15.43 -2.59
C LEU A 73 14.57 16.39 -2.39
N THR A 74 14.85 17.68 -2.24
CA THR A 74 13.85 18.75 -2.12
C THR A 74 13.49 19.42 -3.45
N GLU A 75 14.35 19.23 -4.45
CA GLU A 75 14.13 19.65 -5.82
C GLU A 75 14.69 18.54 -6.71
N CYS A 76 13.87 18.04 -7.62
CA CYS A 76 14.28 17.00 -8.56
C CYS A 76 13.46 17.15 -9.83
N GLU A 77 14.08 17.62 -10.91
CA GLU A 77 13.43 17.73 -12.21
C GLU A 77 13.37 16.37 -12.93
N LYS A 78 14.35 15.49 -12.66
CA LYS A 78 14.52 14.20 -13.33
C LYS A 78 15.19 13.16 -12.43
N LEU A 79 14.64 11.94 -12.44
CA LEU A 79 15.31 10.72 -11.98
C LEU A 79 15.54 9.79 -13.17
N GLU A 80 16.70 9.15 -13.22
CA GLU A 80 16.96 8.04 -14.14
C GLU A 80 16.47 6.75 -13.49
N VAL A 81 15.55 6.03 -14.13
CA VAL A 81 15.03 4.77 -13.61
C VAL A 81 15.85 3.63 -14.19
N LEU A 82 16.48 2.85 -13.30
CA LEU A 82 17.30 1.69 -13.64
C LEU A 82 16.47 0.40 -13.61
N GLU A 83 15.49 0.30 -12.71
CA GLU A 83 14.63 -0.89 -12.55
C GLU A 83 13.27 -0.48 -11.99
N LYS A 84 12.17 -1.00 -12.56
CA LYS A 84 10.80 -0.78 -12.07
C LYS A 84 10.38 -1.92 -11.13
N GLY A 85 9.64 -1.58 -10.07
CA GLY A 85 9.14 -2.52 -9.05
C GLY A 85 8.22 -1.80 -8.05
N LEU A 86 7.91 -2.37 -6.89
CA LEU A 86 7.22 -1.59 -5.85
C LEU A 86 8.07 -0.37 -5.43
N TRP A 87 9.39 -0.60 -5.42
CA TRP A 87 10.44 0.40 -5.29
C TRP A 87 11.21 0.47 -6.59
N TYR A 88 11.31 1.66 -7.14
CA TYR A 88 12.04 1.91 -8.37
C TYR A 88 13.49 2.11 -7.99
N LYS A 89 14.38 1.33 -8.60
CA LYS A 89 15.81 1.60 -8.51
C LYS A 89 16.11 2.76 -9.43
N VAL A 90 16.69 3.82 -8.89
CA VAL A 90 16.96 5.06 -9.63
C VAL A 90 18.42 5.47 -9.49
N GLN A 91 18.87 6.31 -10.41
CA GLN A 91 20.10 7.06 -10.32
C GLN A 91 19.80 8.57 -10.34
N TYR A 92 20.44 9.30 -9.44
CA TYR A 92 20.39 10.75 -9.35
C TYR A 92 21.81 11.28 -9.15
N GLU A 93 22.29 12.13 -10.07
CA GLU A 93 23.63 12.73 -10.01
C GLU A 93 24.76 11.72 -9.73
N GLY A 94 24.68 10.53 -10.35
CA GLY A 94 25.65 9.45 -10.18
C GLY A 94 25.43 8.57 -8.94
N THR A 95 24.50 8.91 -8.05
CA THR A 95 24.15 8.13 -6.86
C THR A 95 22.94 7.24 -7.14
N SER A 96 23.07 5.92 -6.94
CA SER A 96 21.93 5.00 -7.01
C SER A 96 21.19 4.89 -5.68
N GLY A 97 19.88 4.66 -5.74
CA GLY A 97 19.02 4.42 -4.58
C GLY A 97 17.65 3.87 -4.99
N TYR A 98 16.76 3.70 -4.03
CA TYR A 98 15.40 3.20 -4.26
C TYR A 98 14.36 4.24 -3.87
N VAL A 99 13.34 4.41 -4.72
CA VAL A 99 12.26 5.40 -4.54
C VAL A 99 10.91 4.69 -4.65
N TYR A 100 9.99 5.05 -3.77
CA TYR A 100 8.68 4.40 -3.73
C TYR A 100 7.86 4.70 -4.99
N SER A 101 7.34 3.66 -5.64
CA SER A 101 6.67 3.76 -6.95
C SER A 101 5.46 4.70 -6.96
N ALA A 102 4.74 4.85 -5.84
CA ALA A 102 3.58 5.75 -5.75
C ALA A 102 3.96 7.24 -5.86
N LEU A 103 5.25 7.57 -5.89
CA LEU A 103 5.73 8.92 -6.19
C LEU A 103 5.69 9.25 -7.67
N PHE A 104 5.47 8.27 -8.55
CA PHE A 104 5.46 8.45 -10.00
C PHE A 104 4.08 8.24 -10.60
N VAL A 105 3.82 8.86 -11.75
CA VAL A 105 2.64 8.55 -12.59
C VAL A 105 3.13 7.63 -13.71
N ASP A 106 2.88 6.34 -13.56
CA ASP A 106 3.33 5.28 -14.49
C ASP A 106 2.17 4.34 -14.78
N GLU A 107 1.58 4.44 -15.98
CA GLU A 107 0.43 3.59 -16.39
C GLU A 107 0.84 2.12 -16.55
N GLU A 108 2.13 1.86 -16.79
CA GLU A 108 2.73 0.52 -16.79
C GLU A 108 3.40 0.17 -15.45
N GLY A 109 3.29 1.07 -14.48
CA GLY A 109 3.87 0.93 -13.15
C GLY A 109 3.12 -0.02 -12.23
N PHE A 110 3.78 -0.38 -11.13
CA PHE A 110 3.38 -1.44 -10.21
C PHE A 110 1.88 -1.40 -9.80
N ALA A 111 1.16 -2.50 -10.07
CA ALA A 111 -0.31 -2.61 -10.20
C ALA A 111 -1.15 -2.17 -8.98
N ALA A 112 -2.46 -1.95 -9.22
CA ALA A 112 -3.45 -1.48 -8.24
C ALA A 112 -3.79 -2.48 -7.10
N ASN A 113 -3.64 -3.79 -7.33
CA ASN A 113 -4.02 -4.84 -6.38
C ASN A 113 -2.84 -5.31 -5.52
N ARG A 114 -2.14 -4.36 -4.88
CA ARG A 114 -0.88 -4.61 -4.15
C ARG A 114 -1.03 -5.49 -2.91
N LEU A 115 -2.26 -5.68 -2.45
CA LEU A 115 -2.62 -6.49 -1.28
C LEU A 115 -3.45 -7.73 -1.65
N ASP A 116 -3.48 -8.14 -2.92
CA ASP A 116 -4.19 -9.35 -3.32
C ASP A 116 -3.70 -10.57 -2.52
N GLY A 117 -4.65 -11.35 -2.00
CA GLY A 117 -4.39 -12.47 -1.09
C GLY A 117 -3.87 -12.10 0.31
N ALA A 118 -3.77 -10.80 0.66
CA ALA A 118 -3.46 -10.37 2.02
C ALA A 118 -4.74 -10.26 2.88
N TYR A 119 -4.65 -10.70 4.13
CA TYR A 119 -5.73 -10.65 5.12
C TYR A 119 -5.37 -9.58 6.15
N ILE A 120 -6.05 -8.43 6.10
CA ILE A 120 -5.73 -7.29 6.96
C ILE A 120 -6.85 -7.09 7.98
N GLY A 121 -6.52 -7.13 9.26
CA GLY A 121 -7.47 -6.93 10.35
C GLY A 121 -7.63 -5.45 10.69
N ILE A 122 -8.85 -5.01 10.94
CA ILE A 122 -9.14 -3.68 11.49
C ILE A 122 -10.09 -3.83 12.68
N ASP A 123 -9.65 -3.33 13.83
CA ASP A 123 -10.47 -3.19 15.03
C ASP A 123 -10.44 -1.76 15.55
N PHE A 124 -11.32 -1.46 16.51
CA PHE A 124 -11.30 -0.21 17.24
C PHE A 124 -11.90 -0.35 18.63
N ALA A 125 -11.37 0.45 19.57
CA ALA A 125 -11.94 0.65 20.88
C ALA A 125 -13.23 1.48 20.79
N ALA A 126 -14.21 1.12 21.63
CA ALA A 126 -15.49 1.79 21.71
C ALA A 126 -15.91 2.07 23.16
N SER A 127 -16.43 3.27 23.38
CA SER A 127 -17.04 3.74 24.61
C SER A 127 -18.38 4.37 24.27
N TYR A 128 -19.44 3.87 24.88
CA TYR A 128 -20.81 4.31 24.62
C TYR A 128 -21.69 4.01 25.84
N ASN A 129 -22.87 4.59 25.86
CA ASN A 129 -23.93 4.25 26.80
C ASN A 129 -25.26 4.10 26.03
N ALA A 130 -26.36 3.82 26.73
CA ALA A 130 -27.67 3.63 26.12
C ALA A 130 -28.17 4.82 25.27
N HIS A 131 -27.59 6.01 25.42
CA HIS A 131 -28.04 7.24 24.78
C HIS A 131 -27.00 7.90 23.87
N SER A 132 -25.71 7.59 24.00
CA SER A 132 -24.65 8.27 23.23
C SER A 132 -23.42 7.41 22.99
N ILE A 133 -22.73 7.73 21.89
CA ILE A 133 -21.42 7.20 21.53
C ILE A 133 -20.37 8.24 21.88
N GLY A 134 -19.31 7.82 22.57
CA GLY A 134 -18.20 8.68 22.96
C GLY A 134 -17.51 9.32 21.75
N LEU A 135 -16.96 10.53 21.94
CA LEU A 135 -16.32 11.28 20.86
C LEU A 135 -15.12 10.52 20.25
N GLY A 136 -14.28 9.91 21.10
CA GLY A 136 -13.17 9.07 20.64
C GLY A 136 -13.62 7.89 19.78
N THR A 137 -14.73 7.26 20.16
CA THR A 137 -15.32 6.15 19.38
C THR A 137 -15.80 6.60 18.01
N GLN A 138 -16.38 7.81 17.89
CA GLN A 138 -16.76 8.35 16.59
C GLN A 138 -15.53 8.56 15.70
N VAL A 139 -14.42 9.05 16.26
CA VAL A 139 -13.15 9.20 15.54
C VAL A 139 -12.58 7.84 15.12
N ASN A 140 -12.53 6.86 16.03
CA ASN A 140 -12.02 5.52 15.75
C ASN A 140 -12.84 4.84 14.63
N ILE A 141 -14.17 4.88 14.71
CA ILE A 141 -15.07 4.31 13.68
C ILE A 141 -14.82 4.99 12.32
N ALA A 142 -14.69 6.31 12.29
CA ALA A 142 -14.46 7.04 11.04
C ALA A 142 -13.13 6.65 10.39
N LEU A 143 -12.04 6.60 11.17
CA LEU A 143 -10.72 6.21 10.66
C LEU A 143 -10.68 4.75 10.23
N ALA A 144 -11.30 3.84 10.99
CA ALA A 144 -11.35 2.42 10.67
C ALA A 144 -12.09 2.16 9.35
N ASN A 145 -13.22 2.85 9.10
CA ASN A 145 -13.95 2.73 7.84
C ASN A 145 -13.20 3.34 6.64
N LEU A 146 -12.49 4.46 6.83
CA LEU A 146 -11.62 5.03 5.80
C LEU A 146 -10.46 4.07 5.45
N LEU A 147 -9.82 3.49 6.47
CA LEU A 147 -8.76 2.52 6.28
C LEU A 147 -9.26 1.26 5.56
N LYS A 148 -10.45 0.76 5.95
CA LYS A 148 -11.09 -0.37 5.28
C LYS A 148 -11.24 -0.11 3.78
N ALA A 149 -11.83 1.02 3.40
CA ALA A 149 -12.01 1.37 2.00
C ALA A 149 -10.67 1.46 1.25
N ALA A 150 -9.67 2.11 1.86
CA ALA A 150 -8.34 2.27 1.26
C ALA A 150 -7.61 0.93 1.04
N LEU A 151 -7.72 -0.01 1.99
CA LEU A 151 -7.09 -1.34 1.87
C LEU A 151 -7.82 -2.24 0.85
N GLU A 152 -9.16 -2.19 0.81
CA GLU A 152 -9.94 -2.93 -0.20
C GLU A 152 -9.70 -2.41 -1.61
N GLU A 153 -9.53 -1.10 -1.78
CA GLU A 153 -9.12 -0.50 -3.05
C GLU A 153 -7.75 -1.02 -3.51
N ALA A 154 -6.84 -1.31 -2.57
CA ALA A 154 -5.54 -1.93 -2.84
C ALA A 154 -5.62 -3.47 -3.00
N GLY A 155 -6.80 -4.07 -2.94
CA GLY A 155 -7.02 -5.51 -3.17
C GLY A 155 -6.97 -6.38 -1.91
N ALA A 156 -6.86 -5.82 -0.71
CA ALA A 156 -6.82 -6.60 0.52
C ALA A 156 -8.17 -7.28 0.82
N THR A 157 -8.12 -8.48 1.42
CA THR A 157 -9.25 -9.03 2.15
C THR A 157 -9.27 -8.42 3.55
N VAL A 158 -10.16 -7.45 3.78
CA VAL A 158 -10.26 -6.78 5.09
C VAL A 158 -11.19 -7.54 6.02
N ILE A 159 -10.65 -7.95 7.18
CA ILE A 159 -11.40 -8.52 8.29
C ILE A 159 -11.72 -7.38 9.26
N MET A 160 -12.99 -7.00 9.37
CA MET A 160 -13.44 -5.93 10.26
C MET A 160 -14.75 -6.37 10.92
N PRO A 161 -14.73 -6.91 12.15
CA PRO A 161 -15.90 -7.55 12.77
C PRO A 161 -17.12 -6.64 12.92
N ARG A 162 -16.91 -5.31 12.97
CA ARG A 162 -17.96 -4.30 13.07
C ARG A 162 -17.53 -3.02 12.36
N THR A 163 -18.47 -2.32 11.74
CA THR A 163 -18.28 -1.00 11.08
C THR A 163 -18.89 0.16 11.88
N ASP A 164 -19.58 -0.16 12.96
CA ASP A 164 -20.17 0.73 13.95
C ASP A 164 -19.96 0.14 15.35
N ILE A 165 -20.75 0.55 16.36
CA ILE A 165 -20.62 -0.03 17.70
C ILE A 165 -20.86 -1.54 17.74
N GLY A 166 -21.58 -2.14 16.79
CA GLY A 166 -21.87 -3.57 16.76
C GLY A 166 -22.90 -4.02 17.81
N GLY A 167 -23.26 -5.31 17.76
CA GLY A 167 -24.12 -5.95 18.75
C GLY A 167 -23.42 -6.20 20.09
N GLU A 168 -24.16 -6.70 21.09
CA GLU A 168 -23.67 -6.96 22.46
C GLU A 168 -22.43 -7.90 22.49
N GLU A 169 -22.44 -8.93 21.65
CA GLU A 169 -21.32 -9.88 21.55
C GLU A 169 -20.02 -9.22 21.07
N LEU A 170 -20.11 -8.32 20.10
CA LEU A 170 -18.94 -7.64 19.51
C LEU A 170 -18.36 -6.53 20.41
N GLN A 171 -18.96 -6.30 21.58
CA GLN A 171 -18.38 -5.41 22.60
C GLN A 171 -17.21 -6.05 23.31
N SER A 172 -17.16 -7.38 23.36
CA SER A 172 -16.06 -8.10 24.00
C SER A 172 -14.80 -8.05 23.15
N ASP A 173 -13.72 -7.52 23.74
CA ASP A 173 -12.38 -7.51 23.13
C ASP A 173 -11.90 -8.92 22.78
N ILE A 174 -12.15 -9.89 23.68
CA ILE A 174 -11.79 -11.29 23.48
C ILE A 174 -12.55 -11.89 22.30
N VAL A 175 -13.86 -11.64 22.18
CA VAL A 175 -14.64 -12.16 21.05
C VAL A 175 -14.14 -11.58 19.72
N ARG A 176 -13.84 -10.27 19.67
CA ARG A 176 -13.27 -9.67 18.46
C ARG A 176 -11.91 -10.29 18.14
N ALA A 177 -11.03 -10.45 19.13
CA ALA A 177 -9.74 -11.11 18.96
C ALA A 177 -9.87 -12.57 18.46
N GLU A 178 -10.83 -13.34 18.97
CA GLU A 178 -11.12 -14.70 18.50
C GLU A 178 -11.61 -14.75 17.04
N ILE A 179 -12.30 -13.71 16.57
CA ILE A 179 -12.66 -13.59 15.15
C ILE A 179 -11.39 -13.45 14.32
N PHE A 180 -10.49 -12.52 14.65
CA PHE A 180 -9.23 -12.35 13.93
C PHE A 180 -8.36 -13.60 13.92
N ASN A 181 -8.30 -14.31 15.06
CA ASN A 181 -7.54 -15.56 15.20
C ASN A 181 -8.02 -16.70 14.30
N LYS A 182 -9.18 -16.58 13.63
CA LYS A 182 -9.67 -17.55 12.64
C LYS A 182 -9.18 -17.28 11.22
N TYR A 183 -8.74 -16.06 10.95
CA TYR A 183 -8.36 -15.61 9.61
C TYR A 183 -6.85 -15.52 9.40
N ASP A 184 -6.05 -15.74 10.44
CA ASP A 184 -4.58 -15.64 10.40
C ASP A 184 -4.13 -14.37 9.66
N CYS A 185 -4.64 -13.22 10.13
CA CYS A 185 -4.38 -11.93 9.50
C CYS A 185 -2.86 -11.66 9.41
N ASP A 186 -2.40 -11.10 8.29
CA ASP A 186 -1.01 -10.72 8.07
C ASP A 186 -0.58 -9.57 9.01
N ILE A 187 -1.51 -8.64 9.28
CA ILE A 187 -1.38 -7.58 10.28
C ILE A 187 -2.76 -7.06 10.69
N ILE A 188 -2.89 -6.59 11.93
CA ILE A 188 -4.11 -6.00 12.50
C ILE A 188 -3.82 -4.56 12.95
N TYR A 189 -4.71 -3.62 12.60
CA TYR A 189 -4.71 -2.26 13.10
C TYR A 189 -5.87 -2.05 14.07
N HIS A 190 -5.56 -1.78 15.34
CA HIS A 190 -6.55 -1.49 16.39
C HIS A 190 -6.53 0.01 16.72
N PHE A 191 -7.59 0.75 16.41
CA PHE A 191 -7.65 2.18 16.72
C PHE A 191 -8.16 2.46 18.13
N ASP A 192 -7.40 3.26 18.88
CA ASP A 192 -7.87 3.81 20.15
C ASP A 192 -7.39 5.25 20.36
N THR A 193 -8.29 6.23 20.30
CA THR A 193 -7.96 7.61 20.65
C THR A 193 -7.54 7.73 22.11
N GLY A 194 -6.44 8.44 22.37
CA GLY A 194 -6.01 8.75 23.73
C GLY A 194 -7.01 9.68 24.42
N ALA A 195 -7.37 9.39 25.66
CA ALA A 195 -8.28 10.21 26.47
C ALA A 195 -7.67 10.65 27.81
N GLU A 196 -6.36 10.44 28.00
CA GLU A 196 -5.71 10.78 29.26
C GLU A 196 -5.84 12.27 29.63
N PRO A 197 -5.97 12.60 30.93
CA PRO A 197 -6.34 13.93 31.40
C PRO A 197 -5.20 14.99 31.31
N SER A 198 -4.12 14.73 30.60
CA SER A 198 -3.07 15.73 30.40
C SER A 198 -3.31 16.54 29.13
N GLN A 199 -3.66 17.82 29.28
CA GLN A 199 -3.80 18.77 28.16
C GLN A 199 -2.49 19.02 27.38
N THR A 200 -1.36 18.46 27.83
CA THR A 200 -0.06 18.61 27.15
C THR A 200 0.25 17.48 26.17
N MET A 201 -0.47 16.36 26.22
CA MET A 201 -0.24 15.26 25.29
C MET A 201 -0.93 15.54 23.95
N SER A 202 -0.21 15.29 22.85
CA SER A 202 -0.71 15.51 21.49
C SER A 202 0.06 14.66 20.48
N GLY A 203 -0.58 14.41 19.35
CA GLY A 203 -0.01 13.70 18.22
C GLY A 203 -0.17 12.18 18.28
N PRO A 204 -0.06 11.52 17.12
CA PRO A 204 -0.21 10.08 17.03
C PRO A 204 1.00 9.34 17.61
N HIS A 205 0.74 8.11 18.05
CA HIS A 205 1.74 7.14 18.46
C HIS A 205 1.21 5.72 18.25
N ILE A 206 2.11 4.74 18.33
CA ILE A 206 1.75 3.32 18.20
C ILE A 206 2.09 2.60 19.50
N CYS A 207 1.18 1.77 19.98
CA CYS A 207 1.45 0.88 21.09
C CYS A 207 1.56 -0.56 20.63
N LEU A 208 2.51 -1.29 21.21
CA LEU A 208 2.79 -2.70 20.96
C LEU A 208 2.80 -3.49 22.26
N THR A 209 2.47 -4.76 22.20
CA THR A 209 2.78 -5.69 23.29
C THR A 209 4.29 -5.91 23.37
N PRO A 210 4.84 -6.27 24.54
CA PRO A 210 6.22 -6.74 24.63
C PRO A 210 6.49 -7.89 23.65
N ASP A 211 7.71 -7.92 23.09
CA ASP A 211 8.18 -8.96 22.18
C ASP A 211 7.29 -9.17 20.93
N SER A 212 6.61 -8.11 20.47
CA SER A 212 5.72 -8.17 19.29
C SER A 212 6.45 -8.50 17.99
N GLY A 213 7.74 -8.17 17.90
CA GLY A 213 8.54 -8.26 16.67
C GLY A 213 8.17 -7.19 15.62
N LEU A 214 7.34 -6.21 16.00
CA LEU A 214 6.87 -5.13 15.13
C LEU A 214 7.54 -3.78 15.41
N GLU A 215 8.56 -3.74 16.26
CA GLU A 215 9.12 -2.48 16.80
C GLU A 215 9.60 -1.54 15.68
N ARG A 216 10.43 -2.04 14.76
CA ARG A 216 10.91 -1.27 13.60
C ARG A 216 9.76 -0.84 12.69
N ALA A 217 8.76 -1.70 12.52
CA ALA A 217 7.59 -1.45 11.69
C ALA A 217 6.70 -0.35 12.29
N ALA A 218 6.49 -0.39 13.60
CA ALA A 218 5.78 0.64 14.34
C ALA A 218 6.57 1.96 14.36
N GLU A 219 7.89 1.95 14.46
CA GLU A 219 8.71 3.18 14.44
C GLU A 219 8.52 3.95 13.13
N ILE A 220 8.54 3.24 11.99
CA ILE A 220 8.34 3.82 10.67
C ILE A 220 6.92 4.36 10.53
N LEU A 221 5.90 3.54 10.81
CA LEU A 221 4.52 3.97 10.67
C LEU A 221 4.19 5.12 11.63
N SER A 222 4.70 5.07 12.86
CA SER A 222 4.53 6.13 13.86
C SER A 222 5.16 7.44 13.39
N ALA A 223 6.39 7.42 12.86
CA ALA A 223 7.02 8.63 12.32
C ALA A 223 6.23 9.25 11.17
N ASP A 224 5.72 8.42 10.26
CA ASP A 224 4.91 8.86 9.13
C ASP A 224 3.58 9.49 9.57
N LEU A 225 2.87 8.86 10.53
CA LEU A 225 1.63 9.42 11.08
C LEU A 225 1.90 10.72 11.85
N ARG A 226 3.01 10.78 12.59
CA ARG A 226 3.42 11.98 13.33
C ARG A 226 3.73 13.16 12.41
N ALA A 227 4.38 12.91 11.28
CA ALA A 227 4.62 13.94 10.28
C ALA A 227 3.33 14.57 9.75
N LEU A 228 2.27 13.77 9.54
CA LEU A 228 0.95 14.29 9.15
C LEU A 228 0.35 15.24 10.19
N ALA A 229 0.65 15.02 11.47
CA ALA A 229 0.20 15.85 12.59
C ALA A 229 1.15 17.04 12.88
N GLY A 230 2.18 17.25 12.06
CA GLY A 230 3.21 18.28 12.28
C GLY A 230 4.10 17.97 13.49
N LYS A 231 4.32 16.69 13.79
CA LYS A 231 5.22 16.21 14.84
C LYS A 231 6.45 15.56 14.22
N GLU A 232 7.58 15.63 14.92
CA GLU A 232 8.84 15.03 14.50
C GLU A 232 9.08 13.67 15.19
N GLY A 233 9.90 12.84 14.55
CA GLY A 233 10.35 11.54 15.06
C GLY A 233 9.24 10.49 15.17
N SER A 234 9.60 9.30 15.64
CA SER A 234 8.67 8.22 16.00
C SER A 234 8.24 8.32 17.48
N ASP A 235 7.11 7.71 17.81
CA ASP A 235 6.65 7.49 19.18
C ASP A 235 6.00 6.10 19.23
N VAL A 236 6.74 5.14 19.79
CA VAL A 236 6.31 3.74 19.97
C VAL A 236 6.36 3.44 21.46
N ARG A 237 5.28 2.84 21.98
CA ARG A 237 5.10 2.61 23.41
C ARG A 237 4.74 1.16 23.68
N GLU A 238 5.11 0.69 24.85
CA GLU A 238 4.71 -0.62 25.33
C GLU A 238 3.28 -0.56 25.92
N GLN A 239 2.46 -1.56 25.61
CA GLN A 239 1.13 -1.78 26.15
C GLN A 239 1.00 -3.20 26.66
N THR A 240 0.81 -3.35 27.97
CA THR A 240 0.71 -4.66 28.64
C THR A 240 -0.69 -4.97 29.16
N ALA A 241 -1.57 -3.97 29.27
CA ALA A 241 -2.86 -4.09 29.93
C ALA A 241 -4.06 -4.22 28.98
N ASP A 242 -3.84 -4.15 27.67
CA ASP A 242 -4.92 -4.21 26.68
C ASP A 242 -5.35 -5.66 26.41
N ALA A 243 -6.63 -5.96 26.65
CA ALA A 243 -7.16 -7.31 26.55
C ALA A 243 -7.24 -7.83 25.09
N PHE A 244 -7.49 -6.94 24.13
CA PHE A 244 -7.54 -7.29 22.71
C PHE A 244 -6.14 -7.68 22.23
N LEU A 245 -5.18 -6.77 22.46
CA LEU A 245 -3.79 -6.94 22.05
C LEU A 245 -3.17 -8.22 22.62
N ASN A 246 -3.46 -8.52 23.89
CA ASN A 246 -2.95 -9.71 24.57
C ASN A 246 -3.62 -11.03 24.11
N HIS A 247 -4.72 -10.98 23.35
CA HIS A 247 -5.48 -12.18 22.95
C HIS A 247 -5.37 -12.50 21.45
N VAL A 248 -5.11 -11.50 20.60
CA VAL A 248 -4.84 -11.76 19.19
C VAL A 248 -3.51 -12.50 19.00
N LYS A 249 -3.47 -13.39 18.03
CA LYS A 249 -2.30 -14.21 17.68
C LYS A 249 -1.56 -13.69 16.45
N SER A 250 -2.26 -12.96 15.59
CA SER A 250 -1.69 -12.26 14.45
C SER A 250 -0.90 -11.01 14.90
N PRO A 251 0.04 -10.52 14.08
CA PRO A 251 0.72 -9.25 14.35
C PRO A 251 -0.29 -8.10 14.50
N VAL A 252 -0.18 -7.30 15.55
CA VAL A 252 -1.12 -6.22 15.86
C VAL A 252 -0.41 -4.93 16.26
N MET A 253 -0.90 -3.80 15.74
CA MET A 253 -0.50 -2.47 16.16
C MET A 253 -1.73 -1.74 16.74
N LEU A 254 -1.62 -1.24 17.97
CA LEU A 254 -2.59 -0.26 18.47
C LEU A 254 -2.19 1.12 17.96
N ILE A 255 -3.03 1.70 17.13
CA ILE A 255 -2.84 3.04 16.58
C ILE A 255 -3.59 4.02 17.46
N VAL A 256 -2.84 4.89 18.15
CA VAL A 256 -3.42 6.08 18.78
C VAL A 256 -3.28 7.24 17.80
N PRO A 257 -4.36 7.67 17.12
CA PRO A 257 -4.27 8.72 16.11
C PRO A 257 -4.07 10.14 16.71
N GLY A 258 -4.21 10.27 18.03
CA GLY A 258 -4.09 11.50 18.80
C GLY A 258 -4.96 11.45 20.05
N TYR A 259 -5.02 12.57 20.78
CA TYR A 259 -5.74 12.69 22.05
C TYR A 259 -7.01 13.54 21.91
N ILE A 260 -8.18 13.01 22.26
CA ILE A 260 -9.43 13.78 22.22
C ILE A 260 -9.48 14.93 23.23
N THR A 261 -8.59 14.90 24.23
CA THR A 261 -8.41 15.95 25.24
C THR A 261 -7.48 17.07 24.77
N SER A 262 -6.87 16.94 23.58
CA SER A 262 -5.99 17.95 22.99
C SER A 262 -6.72 18.78 21.95
N ASP A 263 -6.75 20.11 22.14
CA ASP A 263 -7.34 21.04 21.16
C ASP A 263 -6.64 20.98 19.79
N GLN A 264 -5.35 20.63 19.75
CA GLN A 264 -4.60 20.48 18.51
C GLN A 264 -5.09 19.26 17.74
N ASP A 265 -5.14 18.10 18.39
CA ASP A 265 -5.56 16.85 17.75
C ASP A 265 -7.05 16.87 17.43
N TRP A 266 -7.87 17.48 18.28
CA TRP A 266 -9.31 17.64 18.03
C TRP A 266 -9.60 18.40 16.73
N LYS A 267 -8.81 19.45 16.43
CA LYS A 267 -8.91 20.17 15.15
C LYS A 267 -8.55 19.26 13.98
N LEU A 268 -7.49 18.48 14.11
CA LEU A 268 -7.07 17.52 13.08
C LEU A 268 -8.11 16.42 12.86
N PHE A 269 -8.76 15.92 13.91
CA PHE A 269 -9.86 14.95 13.78
C PHE A 269 -11.06 15.53 13.02
N GLY A 270 -11.29 16.84 13.08
CA GLY A 270 -12.30 17.53 12.28
C GLY A 270 -11.93 17.65 10.79
N ASP A 271 -10.64 17.59 10.45
CA ASP A 271 -10.13 17.74 9.08
C ASP A 271 -10.25 16.44 8.28
N GLU A 272 -11.03 16.49 7.19
CA GLU A 272 -11.25 15.35 6.30
C GLU A 272 -9.99 14.94 5.53
N ALA A 273 -9.16 15.89 5.08
CA ALA A 273 -7.92 15.58 4.39
C ALA A 273 -6.95 14.88 5.33
N TYR A 274 -6.86 15.31 6.58
CA TYR A 274 -6.04 14.65 7.60
C TYR A 274 -6.47 13.19 7.84
N ARG A 275 -7.78 12.94 8.04
CA ARG A 275 -8.29 11.57 8.24
C ARG A 275 -8.04 10.67 7.03
N ASN A 276 -8.24 11.18 5.81
CA ASN A 276 -7.93 10.45 4.59
C ASN A 276 -6.43 10.14 4.47
N ASN A 277 -5.57 11.10 4.81
CA ASN A 277 -4.12 10.91 4.76
C ASN A 277 -3.62 9.87 5.77
N ILE A 278 -4.25 9.72 6.95
CA ILE A 278 -3.96 8.61 7.87
C ILE A 278 -4.24 7.27 7.19
N ALA A 279 -5.44 7.10 6.61
CA ALA A 279 -5.82 5.85 5.96
C ALA A 279 -4.91 5.50 4.78
N VAL A 280 -4.61 6.49 3.92
CA VAL A 280 -3.65 6.34 2.81
C VAL A 280 -2.27 5.96 3.33
N ARG A 281 -1.79 6.60 4.40
CA ARG A 281 -0.47 6.32 4.93
C ARG A 281 -0.36 4.90 5.49
N ILE A 282 -1.35 4.45 6.25
CA ILE A 282 -1.39 3.07 6.76
C ILE A 282 -1.49 2.09 5.59
N ARG A 283 -2.27 2.37 4.54
CA ARG A 283 -2.34 1.53 3.33
C ARG A 283 -0.99 1.39 2.65
N GLU A 284 -0.29 2.49 2.37
CA GLU A 284 1.03 2.44 1.71
C GLU A 284 2.05 1.68 2.56
N PHE A 285 2.03 1.90 3.87
CA PHE A 285 2.84 1.12 4.80
C PHE A 285 2.46 -0.37 4.75
N THR A 286 1.18 -0.72 4.70
CA THR A 286 0.72 -2.12 4.65
C THR A 286 1.22 -2.79 3.37
N VAL A 287 1.11 -2.11 2.23
CA VAL A 287 1.61 -2.57 0.93
C VAL A 287 3.08 -2.94 1.02
N ASP A 288 3.87 -2.04 1.59
CA ASP A 288 5.31 -2.23 1.74
C ASP A 288 5.65 -3.33 2.74
N TYR A 289 5.00 -3.33 3.91
CA TYR A 289 5.14 -4.36 4.93
C TYR A 289 4.86 -5.76 4.35
N ILE A 290 3.77 -5.92 3.62
CA ILE A 290 3.41 -7.21 3.01
C ILE A 290 4.40 -7.59 1.90
N TYR A 291 4.86 -6.63 1.10
CA TYR A 291 5.84 -6.86 0.04
C TYR A 291 7.18 -7.35 0.62
N GLU A 292 7.74 -6.65 1.60
CA GLU A 292 9.00 -7.02 2.24
C GLU A 292 8.85 -8.35 3.03
N TYR A 293 7.77 -8.51 3.80
CA TYR A 293 7.57 -9.69 4.64
C TYR A 293 7.32 -10.97 3.83
N LYS A 294 6.58 -10.90 2.71
CA LYS A 294 6.29 -12.08 1.86
C LYS A 294 7.40 -12.40 0.86
N LEU A 295 8.19 -11.41 0.39
CA LEU A 295 9.27 -11.68 -0.57
C LEU A 295 10.59 -12.11 0.09
N ASP A 296 10.89 -11.65 1.31
CA ASP A 296 12.13 -12.03 2.02
C ASP A 296 11.95 -13.24 2.97
N GLY A 297 10.87 -14.02 2.80
CA GLY A 297 10.63 -15.24 3.59
C GLY A 297 10.42 -14.99 5.08
N GLY A 298 9.84 -13.84 5.46
CA GLY A 298 9.52 -13.49 6.85
C GLY A 298 10.66 -12.84 7.65
N SER A 299 11.74 -12.43 7.00
CA SER A 299 12.88 -11.76 7.63
C SER A 299 12.67 -10.23 7.68
N ALA A 300 11.90 -9.74 8.66
CA ALA A 300 11.74 -8.31 8.92
C ALA A 300 12.99 -7.66 9.57
N THR A 301 14.20 -8.05 9.15
CA THR A 301 15.44 -7.54 9.75
C THR A 301 15.95 -6.27 9.07
N GLY A 302 15.54 -5.99 7.83
CA GLY A 302 16.05 -4.84 7.07
C GLY A 302 17.59 -4.78 7.03
N ASP A 303 18.24 -5.96 7.00
CA ASP A 303 19.69 -6.18 7.11
C ASP A 303 20.32 -6.76 5.82
N LEU A 304 19.71 -6.56 4.65
CA LEU A 304 20.34 -6.86 3.35
C LEU A 304 21.15 -5.68 2.80
#